data_AF-A0AB72V7R4-F1
#
_entry.id   AF-A0AB72V7R4-F1
#
_cell.length_a   1.000
_cell.length_b   1.000
_cell.length_c   1.000
_cell.angle_alpha   90.00
_cell.angle_beta   90.00
_cell.angle_gamma   90.00
#
_symmetry.space_group_name_H-M   'P 1'
#
loop_
_entity.id
_entity.type
_entity.pdbx_description
1 polymer ?
#
loop_
_entity_poly.entity_id
_entity_poly.type
_entity_poly.pdbx_seq_one_letter_code
_entity_poly.pdbx_strand_id
1 'polypeptide(L)'
;MKWNFLQVLSFFSRENTADSTSDKEHENATELAAEALADVIFQWKNWVYRRVDSVHPSEGARGRLRHSMDCEPPPDPRLAYNEVERRYNDINDVKGQLMVPLAFIEKGPMRHLDVWRNDGTSIPVLGSEETGELMVAVLMLFLKKNGIERTSELEDAMRALVISREKGNLAKATNLIESGMWEGKTLWDSNDPAVRFDVGTKDLLLNLSTDFLLIGLLPAETSGIRQVLKFSYHWVVELPDRGLLRSLWGSVCVAFRAAPMQIELPTHMPTDAKSYHLEFHTPPELDTQELSLPVDSKNKGHRVGYPTDSSRTPIAHVHSHFSEIMTTNAKVKLEVPKRGIWVTALLSNALTAGIFILALLLPNVTDALRSVGGNAAALMLAAPAVFVSFLIFPKEHIFVSSMLNPLRIVVGICALLLFMMAGSLVGGLERPFLILLWSFGAGFSLLVVSALVLGPLLGKFFERLHLRPSTKN
;
A
#
# COMPACT_ATOMS: atom_id res chain seq x y z
N MET A 1 72.40 -5.08 32.59
CA MET A 1 71.03 -4.95 33.13
C MET A 1 70.17 -6.03 32.45
N LYS A 2 69.92 -7.15 33.13
CA LYS A 2 69.14 -8.27 32.59
C LYS A 2 67.66 -7.96 32.78
N TRP A 3 66.92 -7.82 31.68
CA TRP A 3 65.46 -7.77 31.70
C TRP A 3 64.92 -9.21 31.64
N ASN A 4 64.05 -9.54 32.59
CA ASN A 4 63.53 -10.87 32.82
C ASN A 4 62.27 -11.09 31.97
N PHE A 5 62.34 -12.00 30.99
CA PHE A 5 61.31 -12.27 29.97
C PHE A 5 60.05 -12.99 30.52
N LEU A 6 60.01 -13.27 31.83
CA LEU A 6 59.00 -14.12 32.47
C LEU A 6 57.79 -13.38 33.06
N GLN A 7 57.77 -12.04 33.09
CA GLN A 7 56.61 -11.29 33.62
C GLN A 7 55.56 -10.92 32.57
N VAL A 8 55.91 -10.85 31.28
CA VAL A 8 54.97 -10.48 30.19
C VAL A 8 54.01 -11.63 29.82
N LEU A 9 54.43 -12.88 30.02
CA LEU A 9 53.59 -14.06 29.73
C LEU A 9 52.49 -14.32 30.77
N SER A 10 52.55 -13.71 31.96
CA SER A 10 51.50 -13.85 32.98
C SER A 10 50.33 -12.88 32.80
N PHE A 11 50.48 -11.86 31.95
CA PHE A 11 49.42 -10.90 31.65
C PHE A 11 48.58 -11.33 30.43
N PHE A 12 49.18 -12.02 29.46
CA PHE A 12 48.48 -12.49 28.24
C PHE A 12 47.74 -13.82 28.36
N SER A 13 47.89 -14.54 29.48
CA SER A 13 47.21 -15.84 29.68
C SER A 13 45.92 -15.74 30.50
N ARG A 14 45.48 -14.53 30.89
CA ARG A 14 44.28 -14.31 31.70
C ARG A 14 43.10 -13.65 30.95
N GLU A 15 43.28 -13.29 29.68
CA GLU A 15 42.24 -12.64 28.86
C GLU A 15 41.40 -13.60 28.00
N ASN A 16 41.83 -14.85 27.73
CA ASN A 16 41.09 -15.73 26.82
C ASN A 16 39.96 -16.58 27.44
N THR A 17 39.80 -16.62 28.76
CA THR A 17 38.72 -17.42 29.39
C THR A 17 37.47 -16.61 29.70
N ALA A 18 37.58 -15.28 29.83
CA ALA A 18 36.43 -14.40 30.04
C ALA A 18 35.63 -14.18 28.74
N ASP A 19 36.33 -14.08 27.60
CA ASP A 19 35.70 -13.90 26.27
C ASP A 19 34.82 -15.10 25.90
N SER A 20 35.36 -16.32 26.03
CA SER A 20 34.63 -17.55 25.68
C SER A 20 33.44 -17.88 26.60
N THR A 21 33.37 -17.29 27.81
CA THR A 21 32.21 -17.45 28.69
C THR A 21 31.15 -16.41 28.41
N SER A 22 31.54 -15.15 28.15
CA SER A 22 30.65 -14.10 27.68
C SER A 22 29.97 -14.45 26.36
N ASP A 23 30.74 -14.96 25.39
CA ASP A 23 30.22 -15.36 24.07
C ASP A 23 29.20 -16.50 24.18
N LYS A 24 29.48 -17.52 24.99
CA LYS A 24 28.55 -18.63 25.23
C LYS A 24 27.30 -18.20 25.99
N GLU A 25 27.44 -17.26 26.92
CA GLU A 25 26.31 -16.71 27.66
C GLU A 25 25.39 -15.87 26.78
N HIS A 26 25.97 -15.10 25.86
CA HIS A 26 25.27 -14.32 24.85
C HIS A 26 24.57 -15.22 23.82
N GLU A 27 25.26 -16.26 23.34
CA GLU A 27 24.70 -17.25 22.40
C GLU A 27 23.47 -17.95 22.99
N ASN A 28 23.58 -18.43 24.24
CA ASN A 28 22.46 -19.06 24.95
C ASN A 28 21.28 -18.08 25.19
N ALA A 29 21.57 -16.82 25.54
CA ALA A 29 20.53 -15.80 25.70
C ALA A 29 19.81 -15.46 24.38
N THR A 30 20.52 -15.55 23.25
CA THR A 30 19.95 -15.34 21.91
C THR A 30 19.11 -16.53 21.48
N GLU A 31 19.53 -17.76 21.78
CA GLU A 31 18.75 -18.97 21.52
C GLU A 31 17.42 -18.94 22.28
N LEU A 32 17.41 -18.56 23.56
CA LEU A 32 16.19 -18.38 24.35
C LEU A 32 15.22 -17.35 23.73
N ALA A 33 15.74 -16.20 23.28
CA ALA A 33 14.93 -15.19 22.63
C ALA A 33 14.36 -15.67 21.29
N ALA A 34 15.17 -16.40 20.51
CA ALA A 34 14.75 -16.95 19.23
C ALA A 34 13.66 -18.02 19.39
N GLU A 35 13.78 -18.91 20.37
CA GLU A 35 12.73 -19.88 20.70
C GLU A 35 11.42 -19.18 21.10
N ALA A 36 11.50 -18.19 21.98
CA ALA A 36 10.32 -17.45 22.42
C ALA A 36 9.68 -16.64 21.30
N LEU A 37 10.47 -15.96 20.46
CA LEU A 37 9.97 -15.25 19.28
C LEU A 37 9.30 -16.21 18.30
N ALA A 38 9.89 -17.38 18.05
CA ALA A 38 9.27 -18.41 17.24
C ALA A 38 7.89 -18.81 17.80
N ASP A 39 7.81 -19.14 19.09
CA ASP A 39 6.55 -19.51 19.74
C ASP A 39 5.50 -18.41 19.57
N VAL A 40 5.87 -17.15 19.81
CA VAL A 40 4.96 -16.00 19.72
C VAL A 40 4.47 -15.75 18.29
N ILE A 41 5.35 -15.84 17.29
CA ILE A 41 5.02 -15.62 15.87
C ILE A 41 4.07 -16.70 15.36
N PHE A 42 4.37 -17.98 15.63
CA PHE A 42 3.52 -19.08 15.17
C PHE A 42 2.19 -19.17 15.92
N GLN A 43 2.12 -18.59 17.12
CA GLN A 43 0.90 -18.53 17.92
C GLN A 43 0.21 -17.17 17.85
N TRP A 44 0.46 -16.35 16.82
CA TRP A 44 -0.08 -14.99 16.72
C TRP A 44 -1.58 -14.92 16.99
N LYS A 45 -2.34 -15.83 16.38
CA LYS A 45 -3.80 -15.91 16.52
C LYS A 45 -4.28 -16.23 17.93
N ASN A 46 -3.43 -16.76 18.82
CA ASN A 46 -3.79 -17.05 20.20
C ASN A 46 -3.88 -15.76 21.03
N TRP A 47 -2.97 -14.80 20.76
CA TRP A 47 -2.80 -13.60 21.58
C TRP A 47 -3.14 -12.29 20.84
N VAL A 48 -3.39 -12.32 19.52
CA VAL A 48 -3.96 -11.21 18.75
C VAL A 48 -5.40 -11.47 18.37
N TYR A 49 -6.29 -10.66 18.94
CA TYR A 49 -7.73 -10.78 18.75
C TYR A 49 -8.21 -10.07 17.49
N ARG A 50 -7.61 -8.91 17.17
CA ARG A 50 -8.03 -8.11 16.02
C ARG A 50 -6.89 -7.31 15.43
N ARG A 51 -6.79 -7.32 14.10
CA ARG A 51 -5.98 -6.39 13.31
C ARG A 51 -6.87 -5.45 12.52
N VAL A 52 -6.49 -4.18 12.50
CA VAL A 52 -7.12 -3.14 11.67
C VAL A 52 -6.02 -2.46 10.86
N ASP A 53 -6.10 -2.60 9.55
CA ASP A 53 -5.28 -1.87 8.60
C ASP A 53 -6.09 -0.70 8.06
N SER A 54 -5.54 0.51 8.10
CA SER A 54 -6.19 1.72 7.62
C SER A 54 -5.28 2.45 6.65
N VAL A 55 -5.78 2.64 5.42
CA VAL A 55 -5.04 3.26 4.31
C VAL A 55 -5.52 4.70 4.15
N HIS A 56 -4.60 5.65 4.31
CA HIS A 56 -4.85 7.07 4.15
C HIS A 56 -4.02 7.67 3.00
N PRO A 57 -4.57 7.77 1.78
CA PRO A 57 -3.92 8.52 0.71
C PRO A 57 -3.68 9.99 1.13
N SER A 58 -2.50 10.53 0.84
CA SER A 58 -2.09 11.90 1.21
C SER A 58 -1.75 12.74 -0.04
N GLU A 59 -1.03 13.85 0.03
CA GLU A 59 -0.68 14.60 -1.20
C GLU A 59 0.40 13.88 -2.03
N GLY A 60 0.31 13.97 -3.36
CA GLY A 60 1.26 13.36 -4.30
C GLY A 60 1.14 11.84 -4.36
N ALA A 61 2.27 11.14 -4.50
CA ALA A 61 2.33 9.67 -4.55
C ALA A 61 2.52 9.03 -3.16
N ARG A 62 2.08 9.71 -2.10
CA ARG A 62 2.29 9.26 -0.71
C ARG A 62 0.95 8.89 -0.09
N GLY A 63 0.97 7.87 0.75
CA GLY A 63 -0.09 7.57 1.71
C GLY A 63 0.49 7.33 3.09
N ARG A 64 -0.38 7.24 4.09
CA ARG A 64 -0.06 6.77 5.42
C ARG A 64 -0.81 5.46 5.66
N LEU A 65 -0.05 4.42 5.99
CA LEU A 65 -0.60 3.16 6.48
C LEU A 65 -0.64 3.23 7.99
N ARG A 66 -1.78 2.87 8.58
CA ARG A 66 -1.95 2.77 10.02
C ARG A 66 -2.42 1.37 10.35
N HIS A 67 -1.75 0.77 11.32
CA HIS A 67 -2.06 -0.55 11.83
C HIS A 67 -2.47 -0.43 13.29
N SER A 68 -3.52 -1.16 13.66
CA SER A 68 -3.95 -1.31 15.04
C SER A 68 -4.06 -2.80 15.34
N MET A 69 -3.45 -3.21 16.44
CA MET A 69 -3.43 -4.58 16.91
C MET A 69 -4.02 -4.62 18.32
N ASP A 70 -5.18 -5.25 18.47
CA ASP A 70 -5.79 -5.57 19.77
C ASP A 70 -5.27 -6.95 20.20
N CYS A 71 -4.47 -6.95 21.26
CA CYS A 71 -3.65 -8.09 21.64
C CYS A 71 -3.43 -8.20 23.15
N GLU A 72 -2.97 -9.36 23.60
CA GLU A 72 -2.50 -9.63 24.95
C GLU A 72 -1.08 -10.17 24.85
N PRO A 73 -0.03 -9.32 24.88
CA PRO A 73 1.34 -9.76 24.67
C PRO A 73 1.75 -10.89 25.63
N PRO A 74 2.34 -11.99 25.15
CA PRO A 74 2.64 -13.14 26.00
C PRO A 74 3.59 -12.79 27.17
N PRO A 75 3.27 -13.19 28.41
CA PRO A 75 4.10 -12.93 29.58
C PRO A 75 5.26 -13.94 29.69
N ASP A 76 6.18 -13.89 28.74
CA ASP A 76 7.35 -14.80 28.68
C ASP A 76 8.66 -14.03 28.95
N PRO A 77 9.38 -14.33 30.06
CA PRO A 77 10.66 -13.70 30.38
C PRO A 77 11.70 -13.82 29.27
N ARG A 78 11.67 -14.90 28.47
CA ARG A 78 12.62 -15.13 27.36
C ARG A 78 12.53 -14.04 26.29
N LEU A 79 11.42 -13.30 26.23
CA LEU A 79 11.23 -12.14 25.35
C LEU A 79 11.86 -10.86 25.91
N ALA A 80 12.48 -10.86 27.10
CA ALA A 80 13.11 -9.67 27.65
C ALA A 80 14.20 -9.13 26.71
N TYR A 81 14.17 -7.82 26.46
CA TYR A 81 15.16 -7.16 25.64
C TYR A 81 16.56 -7.30 26.26
N ASN A 82 16.64 -7.09 27.58
CA ASN A 82 17.86 -7.32 28.34
C ASN A 82 18.16 -8.83 28.46
N GLU A 83 19.30 -9.24 27.93
CA GLU A 83 19.76 -10.63 27.88
C GLU A 83 19.82 -11.31 29.25
N VAL A 84 20.17 -10.57 30.30
CA VAL A 84 20.26 -11.11 31.66
C VAL A 84 18.88 -11.49 32.19
N GLU A 85 17.86 -10.70 31.86
CA GLU A 85 16.49 -10.91 32.33
C GLU A 85 15.79 -12.08 31.61
N ARG A 86 16.30 -12.51 30.44
CA ARG A 86 15.74 -13.64 29.65
C ARG A 86 15.77 -14.97 30.39
N ARG A 87 16.62 -15.08 31.41
CA ARG A 87 16.82 -16.31 32.20
C ARG A 87 15.93 -16.38 33.44
N TYR A 88 15.12 -15.35 33.71
CA TYR A 88 14.18 -15.40 34.82
C TYR A 88 13.05 -16.39 34.54
N ASN A 89 12.53 -17.00 35.61
CA ASN A 89 11.46 -17.98 35.51
C ASN A 89 10.06 -17.34 35.59
N ASP A 90 9.97 -16.13 36.15
CA ASP A 90 8.71 -15.40 36.32
C ASP A 90 8.81 -14.04 35.61
N ILE A 91 7.75 -13.69 34.87
CA ILE A 91 7.63 -12.41 34.18
C ILE A 91 7.65 -11.22 35.15
N ASN A 92 7.20 -11.43 36.39
CA ASN A 92 7.17 -10.39 37.42
C ASN A 92 8.58 -9.96 37.87
N ASP A 93 9.59 -10.79 37.61
CA ASP A 93 10.99 -10.48 37.90
C ASP A 93 11.64 -9.59 36.83
N VAL A 94 11.09 -9.58 35.61
CA VAL A 94 11.55 -8.72 34.51
C VAL A 94 11.14 -7.28 34.79
N LYS A 95 12.10 -6.36 34.89
CA LYS A 95 11.85 -4.93 35.10
C LYS A 95 11.99 -4.12 33.82
N GLY A 96 12.69 -4.65 32.84
CA GLY A 96 12.92 -4.02 31.55
C GLY A 96 11.73 -4.12 30.59
N GLN A 97 12.09 -4.13 29.30
CA GLN A 97 11.16 -4.19 28.19
C GLN A 97 11.12 -5.60 27.61
N LEU A 98 9.98 -5.98 27.04
CA LEU A 98 9.78 -7.20 26.28
C LEU A 98 9.73 -6.89 24.79
N MET A 99 10.34 -7.78 24.02
CA MET A 99 10.27 -7.82 22.57
C MET A 99 8.92 -8.39 22.14
N VAL A 100 8.07 -7.55 21.57
CA VAL A 100 6.75 -7.93 21.09
C VAL A 100 6.68 -7.77 19.57
N PRO A 101 6.55 -8.88 18.81
CA PRO A 101 6.29 -8.84 17.38
C PRO A 101 5.03 -8.06 17.04
N LEU A 102 5.10 -7.08 16.15
CA LEU A 102 3.96 -6.22 15.78
C LEU A 102 3.38 -6.60 14.41
N ALA A 103 4.23 -6.74 13.40
CA ALA A 103 3.87 -7.14 12.05
C ALA A 103 5.12 -7.49 11.22
N PHE A 104 4.98 -8.34 10.20
CA PHE A 104 5.88 -8.36 9.05
C PHE A 104 5.56 -7.18 8.14
N ILE A 105 6.60 -6.41 7.79
CA ILE A 105 6.51 -5.22 6.95
C ILE A 105 7.50 -5.36 5.81
N GLU A 106 7.09 -4.99 4.61
CA GLU A 106 7.96 -4.98 3.42
C GLU A 106 9.28 -4.24 3.72
N LYS A 107 10.40 -4.83 3.32
CA LYS A 107 11.73 -4.26 3.50
C LYS A 107 11.87 -2.98 2.70
N GLY A 108 12.09 -1.88 3.42
CA GLY A 108 12.31 -0.58 2.80
C GLY A 108 12.43 0.53 3.84
N PRO A 109 12.69 1.76 3.39
CA PRO A 109 12.74 2.90 4.30
C PRO A 109 11.33 3.22 4.84
N MET A 110 11.12 2.98 6.15
CA MET A 110 9.91 3.40 6.84
C MET A 110 10.03 4.86 7.28
N ARG A 111 9.46 5.78 6.50
CA ARG A 111 9.50 7.22 6.83
C ARG A 111 8.38 7.59 7.78
N HIS A 112 8.69 8.42 8.77
CA HIS A 112 7.75 8.85 9.81
C HIS A 112 7.05 7.66 10.48
N LEU A 113 7.86 6.65 10.85
CA LEU A 113 7.38 5.53 11.66
C LEU A 113 7.08 6.04 13.06
N ASP A 114 5.83 5.89 13.46
CA ASP A 114 5.34 6.17 14.80
C ASP A 114 4.76 4.86 15.36
N VAL A 115 5.10 4.51 16.60
CA VAL A 115 4.54 3.33 17.31
C VAL A 115 4.09 3.78 18.70
N TRP A 116 2.86 3.45 19.07
CA TRP A 116 2.27 3.92 20.33
C TRP A 116 1.22 2.95 20.89
N ARG A 117 0.98 3.04 22.20
CA ARG A 117 -0.07 2.31 22.91
C ARG A 117 -1.41 3.05 22.83
N ASN A 118 -2.47 2.43 23.33
CA ASN A 118 -3.81 3.04 23.35
C ASN A 118 -3.88 4.37 24.13
N ASP A 119 -3.04 4.55 25.15
CA ASP A 119 -2.94 5.77 25.95
C ASP A 119 -2.16 6.90 25.26
N GLY A 120 -1.63 6.66 24.05
CA GLY A 120 -0.82 7.62 23.31
C GLY A 120 0.68 7.58 23.64
N THR A 121 1.10 6.74 24.58
CA THR A 121 2.52 6.58 24.94
C THR A 121 3.29 5.96 23.78
N SER A 122 4.40 6.59 23.38
CA SER A 122 5.29 6.06 22.34
C SER A 122 5.98 4.80 22.81
N ILE A 123 6.12 3.83 21.90
CA ILE A 123 6.81 2.56 22.14
C ILE A 123 8.11 2.57 21.33
N PRO A 124 9.28 2.34 21.95
CA PRO A 124 10.52 2.14 21.20
C PRO A 124 10.43 0.89 20.32
N VAL A 125 11.14 0.87 19.20
CA VAL A 125 11.20 -0.27 18.29
C VAL A 125 12.64 -0.71 18.11
N LEU A 126 12.85 -2.01 17.90
CA LEU A 126 14.18 -2.54 17.58
C LEU A 126 14.64 -2.09 16.19
N GLY A 127 15.95 -1.95 16.05
CA GLY A 127 16.57 -1.67 14.77
C GLY A 127 16.41 -2.85 13.79
N SER A 128 16.51 -2.57 12.49
CA SER A 128 16.44 -3.62 11.47
C SER A 128 17.58 -4.63 11.57
N GLU A 129 18.76 -4.19 12.05
CA GLU A 129 19.93 -5.04 12.23
C GLU A 129 19.74 -6.00 13.40
N GLU A 130 19.42 -5.49 14.60
CA GLU A 130 19.11 -6.30 15.78
C GLU A 130 17.98 -7.29 15.52
N THR A 131 16.90 -6.83 14.86
CA THR A 131 15.78 -7.71 14.52
C THR A 131 16.19 -8.75 13.48
N GLY A 132 17.04 -8.36 12.52
CA GLY A 132 17.57 -9.28 11.52
C GLY A 132 18.38 -10.41 12.15
N GLU A 133 19.26 -10.10 13.10
CA GLU A 133 20.05 -11.09 13.87
C GLU A 133 19.15 -12.08 14.62
N LEU A 134 18.15 -11.56 15.33
CA LEU A 134 17.18 -12.41 16.03
C LEU A 134 16.40 -13.31 15.07
N MET A 135 15.97 -12.77 13.92
CA MET A 135 15.24 -13.57 12.93
C MET A 135 16.11 -14.58 12.19
N VAL A 136 17.42 -14.32 12.04
CA VAL A 136 18.38 -15.33 11.59
C VAL A 136 18.46 -16.46 12.62
N ALA A 137 18.61 -16.14 13.91
CA ALA A 137 18.63 -17.15 14.97
C ALA A 137 17.33 -17.99 14.99
N VAL A 138 16.17 -17.35 14.84
CA VAL A 138 14.87 -18.04 14.69
C VAL A 138 14.90 -18.99 13.49
N LEU A 139 15.31 -18.53 12.30
CA LEU A 139 15.40 -19.38 11.12
C LEU A 139 16.34 -20.57 11.33
N MET A 140 17.49 -20.36 11.97
CA MET A 140 18.45 -21.44 12.24
C MET A 140 17.86 -22.52 13.14
N LEU A 141 17.05 -22.16 14.14
CA LEU A 141 16.31 -23.13 14.97
C LEU A 141 15.37 -23.99 14.12
N PHE A 142 14.64 -23.37 13.19
CA PHE A 142 13.75 -24.08 12.28
C PHE A 142 14.54 -24.97 11.31
N LEU A 143 15.57 -24.47 10.67
CA LEU A 143 16.38 -25.25 9.72
C LEU A 143 16.98 -26.49 10.40
N LYS A 144 17.47 -26.36 11.64
CA LYS A 144 17.93 -27.48 12.47
C LYS A 144 16.84 -28.54 12.68
N LYS A 145 15.61 -28.11 13.00
CA LYS A 145 14.45 -29.01 13.14
C LYS A 145 14.08 -29.70 11.84
N ASN A 146 14.38 -29.09 10.70
CA ASN A 146 14.16 -29.63 9.36
C ASN A 146 15.34 -30.48 8.85
N GLY A 147 16.31 -30.82 9.71
CA GLY A 147 17.45 -31.69 9.38
C GLY A 147 18.64 -30.98 8.75
N ILE A 148 18.67 -29.65 8.75
CA ILE A 148 19.75 -28.85 8.17
C ILE A 148 20.69 -28.40 9.28
N GLU A 149 21.93 -28.89 9.24
CA GLU A 149 22.95 -28.55 10.22
C GLU A 149 23.43 -27.09 10.09
N ARG A 150 23.82 -26.51 11.22
CA ARG A 150 24.32 -25.14 11.29
C ARG A 150 25.75 -25.08 10.74
N THR A 151 25.97 -24.29 9.70
CA THR A 151 27.29 -23.99 9.12
C THR A 151 27.48 -22.48 8.97
N SER A 152 28.74 -22.04 8.90
CA SER A 152 29.08 -20.63 8.63
C SER A 152 28.46 -20.13 7.33
N GLU A 153 28.50 -20.95 6.28
CA GLU A 153 27.97 -20.63 4.96
C GLU A 153 26.45 -20.50 4.97
N LEU A 154 25.77 -21.31 5.78
CA LEU A 154 24.33 -21.24 5.95
C LEU A 154 23.94 -19.96 6.70
N GLU A 155 24.64 -19.62 7.77
CA GLU A 155 24.41 -18.37 8.50
C GLU A 155 24.62 -17.14 7.61
N ASP A 156 25.71 -17.11 6.84
CA ASP A 156 25.99 -16.02 5.90
C ASP A 156 24.88 -15.88 4.86
N ALA A 157 24.39 -17.00 4.33
CA ALA A 157 23.26 -17.00 3.39
C ALA A 157 21.96 -16.50 4.04
N MET A 158 21.67 -16.92 5.28
CA MET A 158 20.49 -16.45 6.02
C MET A 158 20.59 -14.96 6.35
N ARG A 159 21.75 -14.48 6.79
CA ARG A 159 22.02 -13.04 7.02
C ARG A 159 21.83 -12.25 5.73
N ALA A 160 22.37 -12.74 4.62
CA ALA A 160 22.21 -12.11 3.32
C ALA A 160 20.74 -12.10 2.86
N LEU A 161 19.92 -13.09 3.19
CA LEU A 161 18.48 -13.07 2.88
C LEU A 161 17.67 -12.16 3.81
N VAL A 162 17.90 -12.25 5.12
CA VAL A 162 17.09 -11.60 6.16
C VAL A 162 17.44 -10.12 6.31
N ILE A 163 18.71 -9.74 6.22
CA ILE A 163 19.16 -8.36 6.49
C ILE A 163 19.21 -7.52 5.20
N SER A 164 19.43 -8.16 4.05
CA SER A 164 19.54 -7.46 2.76
C SER A 164 18.27 -6.71 2.38
N ARG A 165 18.46 -5.55 1.74
CA ARG A 165 17.43 -4.68 1.16
C ARG A 165 17.35 -4.82 -0.38
N GLU A 166 17.99 -5.84 -0.94
CA GLU A 166 18.05 -6.03 -2.39
C GLU A 166 16.70 -6.47 -3.00
N LYS A 167 16.42 -5.96 -4.19
CA LYS A 167 15.32 -6.46 -5.02
C LYS A 167 15.67 -7.86 -5.54
N GLY A 168 14.68 -8.76 -5.60
CA GLY A 168 14.84 -10.12 -6.13
C GLY A 168 15.16 -11.19 -5.08
N ASN A 169 15.19 -10.85 -3.79
CA ASN A 169 15.42 -11.80 -2.70
C ASN A 169 14.39 -12.94 -2.67
N LEU A 170 13.13 -12.70 -3.07
CA LEU A 170 12.11 -13.75 -3.15
C LEU A 170 12.51 -14.88 -4.12
N ALA A 171 13.06 -14.53 -5.29
CA ALA A 171 13.53 -15.51 -6.26
C ALA A 171 14.77 -16.26 -5.76
N LYS A 172 15.69 -15.56 -5.08
CA LYS A 172 16.85 -16.18 -4.42
C LYS A 172 16.40 -17.18 -3.33
N ALA A 173 15.46 -16.78 -2.49
CA ALA A 173 14.89 -17.61 -1.43
C ALA A 173 14.16 -18.84 -1.99
N THR A 174 13.36 -18.66 -3.04
CA THR A 174 12.64 -19.76 -3.69
C THR A 174 13.62 -20.76 -4.31
N ASN A 175 14.63 -20.28 -5.04
CA ASN A 175 15.69 -21.13 -5.59
C ASN A 175 16.47 -21.85 -4.49
N LEU A 176 16.78 -21.17 -3.38
CA LEU A 176 17.46 -21.79 -2.26
C LEU A 176 16.62 -22.92 -1.65
N ILE A 177 15.32 -22.71 -1.42
CA ILE A 177 14.43 -23.75 -0.90
C ILE A 177 14.35 -24.95 -1.86
N GLU A 178 14.26 -24.70 -3.17
CA GLU A 178 14.07 -25.75 -4.18
C GLU A 178 15.34 -26.53 -4.50
N SER A 179 16.51 -25.87 -4.50
CA SER A 179 17.78 -26.46 -4.94
C SER A 179 18.79 -26.73 -3.82
N GLY A 180 18.59 -26.14 -2.64
CA GLY A 180 19.58 -26.14 -1.56
C GLY A 180 20.87 -25.38 -1.88
N MET A 181 20.88 -24.55 -2.93
CA MET A 181 22.06 -23.82 -3.38
C MET A 181 21.99 -22.33 -3.08
N TRP A 182 23.12 -21.77 -2.63
CA TRP A 182 23.35 -20.33 -2.46
C TRP A 182 24.64 -19.92 -3.16
N GLU A 183 24.55 -19.01 -4.14
CA GLU A 183 25.71 -18.50 -4.90
C GLU A 183 26.63 -19.61 -5.46
N GLY A 184 26.03 -20.70 -5.93
CA GLY A 184 26.76 -21.85 -6.51
C GLY A 184 27.36 -22.81 -5.48
N LYS A 185 27.15 -22.59 -4.18
CA LYS A 185 27.50 -23.53 -3.10
C LYS A 185 26.26 -24.31 -2.67
N THR A 186 26.41 -25.61 -2.47
CA THR A 186 25.38 -26.46 -1.88
C THR A 186 25.39 -26.28 -0.36
N LEU A 187 24.32 -25.71 0.19
CA LEU A 187 24.13 -25.56 1.64
C LEU A 187 23.49 -26.82 2.25
N TRP A 188 22.57 -27.45 1.50
CA TRP A 188 22.01 -28.76 1.83
C TRP A 188 21.67 -29.53 0.56
N ASP A 189 21.59 -30.85 0.65
CA ASP A 189 21.12 -31.68 -0.46
C ASP A 189 19.58 -31.71 -0.45
N SER A 190 18.97 -31.10 -1.47
CA SER A 190 17.51 -31.06 -1.63
C SER A 190 16.89 -32.45 -1.87
N ASN A 191 17.70 -33.45 -2.23
CA ASN A 191 17.26 -34.83 -2.42
C ASN A 191 17.44 -35.69 -1.17
N ASP A 192 18.09 -35.18 -0.11
CA ASP A 192 18.26 -35.91 1.13
C ASP A 192 16.89 -36.07 1.82
N PRO A 193 16.40 -37.31 2.03
CA PRO A 193 15.11 -37.54 2.71
C PRO A 193 15.08 -37.07 4.17
N ALA A 194 16.23 -36.78 4.79
CA ALA A 194 16.34 -36.17 6.11
C ALA A 194 16.01 -34.66 6.11
N VAL A 195 16.20 -33.98 4.97
CA VAL A 195 15.87 -32.56 4.81
C VAL A 195 14.42 -32.42 4.38
N ARG A 196 13.56 -31.93 5.27
CA ARG A 196 12.12 -31.79 4.98
C ARG A 196 11.56 -30.49 5.52
N PHE A 197 11.42 -29.51 4.65
CA PHE A 197 10.75 -28.25 4.97
C PHE A 197 9.29 -28.46 5.36
N ASP A 198 8.95 -28.19 6.61
CA ASP A 198 7.57 -27.96 6.99
C ASP A 198 7.04 -26.65 6.38
N VAL A 199 5.72 -26.55 6.23
CA VAL A 199 5.06 -25.40 5.60
C VAL A 199 5.41 -24.09 6.31
N GLY A 200 5.48 -24.12 7.65
CA GLY A 200 5.79 -22.93 8.45
C GLY A 200 7.21 -22.41 8.23
N THR A 201 8.20 -23.30 8.17
CA THR A 201 9.59 -22.92 7.89
C THR A 201 9.75 -22.33 6.50
N LYS A 202 9.10 -22.92 5.49
CA LYS A 202 9.11 -22.40 4.11
C LYS A 202 8.50 -21.00 4.05
N ASP A 203 7.33 -20.82 4.66
CA ASP A 203 6.61 -19.54 4.66
C ASP A 203 7.41 -18.46 5.40
N LEU A 204 8.04 -18.81 6.54
CA LEU A 204 8.89 -17.89 7.28
C LEU A 204 10.11 -17.43 6.46
N LEU A 205 10.78 -18.35 5.76
CA LEU A 205 11.94 -18.02 4.91
C LEU A 205 11.53 -17.12 3.74
N LEU A 206 10.41 -17.42 3.08
CA LEU A 206 9.87 -16.58 2.01
C LEU A 206 9.47 -15.20 2.51
N ASN A 207 8.74 -15.11 3.63
CA ASN A 207 8.35 -13.84 4.23
C ASN A 207 9.57 -13.01 4.63
N LEU A 208 10.55 -13.59 5.31
CA LEU A 208 11.76 -12.88 5.70
C LEU A 208 12.65 -12.47 4.52
N SER A 209 12.43 -13.02 3.32
CA SER A 209 13.15 -12.60 2.12
C SER A 209 12.67 -11.24 1.60
N THR A 210 11.39 -10.90 1.77
CA THR A 210 10.77 -9.65 1.30
C THR A 210 10.43 -8.69 2.44
N ASP A 211 10.19 -9.23 3.62
CA ASP A 211 9.64 -8.51 4.78
C ASP A 211 10.61 -8.62 5.95
N PHE A 212 10.52 -7.68 6.87
CA PHE A 212 11.19 -7.75 8.17
C PHE A 212 10.15 -7.73 9.29
N LEU A 213 10.47 -8.34 10.42
CA LEU A 213 9.59 -8.31 11.58
C LEU A 213 9.76 -6.97 12.31
N LEU A 214 8.69 -6.20 12.47
CA LEU A 214 8.70 -5.03 13.34
C LEU A 214 8.50 -5.48 14.79
N ILE A 215 9.47 -5.22 15.66
CA ILE A 215 9.40 -5.56 17.10
C ILE A 215 9.30 -4.28 17.92
N GLY A 216 8.25 -4.16 18.73
CA GLY A 216 8.08 -3.10 19.72
C GLY A 216 8.62 -3.52 21.08
N LEU A 217 9.15 -2.56 21.83
CA LEU A 217 9.67 -2.75 23.18
C LEU A 217 8.64 -2.28 24.23
N LEU A 218 7.88 -3.22 24.77
CA LEU A 218 6.83 -2.93 25.75
C LEU A 218 7.33 -3.12 27.19
N PRO A 219 6.91 -2.30 28.16
CA PRO A 219 7.20 -2.57 29.57
C PRO A 219 6.66 -3.95 29.99
N ALA A 220 7.46 -4.74 30.70
CA ALA A 220 7.10 -6.11 31.09
C ALA A 220 5.80 -6.18 31.92
N GLU A 221 5.53 -5.16 32.73
CA GLU A 221 4.29 -4.97 33.50
C GLU A 221 3.01 -4.92 32.65
N THR A 222 3.12 -4.73 31.32
CA THR A 222 1.97 -4.72 30.40
C THR A 222 1.75 -6.05 29.69
N SER A 223 2.60 -7.06 29.93
CA SER A 223 2.42 -8.41 29.41
C SER A 223 1.27 -9.13 30.10
N GLY A 224 0.60 -10.04 29.39
CA GLY A 224 -0.62 -10.70 29.86
C GLY A 224 -1.82 -9.77 30.03
N ILE A 225 -1.70 -8.50 29.65
CA ILE A 225 -2.79 -7.52 29.71
C ILE A 225 -3.25 -7.19 28.30
N ARG A 226 -4.55 -7.34 28.06
CA ARG A 226 -5.16 -6.96 26.79
C ARG A 226 -5.06 -5.46 26.56
N GLN A 227 -4.45 -5.07 25.44
CA GLN A 227 -4.19 -3.70 25.05
C GLN A 227 -4.25 -3.51 23.53
N VAL A 228 -4.23 -2.26 23.09
CA VAL A 228 -4.17 -1.92 21.66
C VAL A 228 -2.84 -1.25 21.36
N LEU A 229 -2.08 -1.87 20.46
CA LEU A 229 -0.83 -1.35 19.92
C LEU A 229 -1.09 -0.78 18.54
N LYS A 230 -0.54 0.39 18.27
CA LYS A 230 -0.75 1.10 17.01
C LYS A 230 0.59 1.47 16.43
N PHE A 231 0.72 1.36 15.11
CA PHE A 231 1.84 1.94 14.41
C PHE A 231 1.39 2.52 13.08
N SER A 232 2.17 3.44 12.54
CA SER A 232 1.91 3.99 11.23
C SER A 232 3.19 4.47 10.58
N TYR A 233 3.23 4.44 9.26
CA TYR A 233 4.35 4.90 8.46
C TYR A 233 3.87 5.41 7.10
N HIS A 234 4.74 6.16 6.40
CA HIS A 234 4.45 6.57 5.05
C HIS A 234 4.72 5.44 4.05
N TRP A 235 3.74 5.24 3.17
CA TRP A 235 3.79 4.33 2.04
C TRP A 235 3.84 5.14 0.75
N VAL A 236 4.53 4.61 -0.26
CA VAL A 236 4.58 5.21 -1.60
C VAL A 236 3.63 4.44 -2.50
N VAL A 237 2.70 5.16 -3.11
CA VAL A 237 1.74 4.59 -4.04
C VAL A 237 2.38 4.52 -5.42
N GLU A 238 2.61 3.31 -5.89
CA GLU A 238 3.02 3.06 -7.27
C GLU A 238 1.78 2.79 -8.13
N LEU A 239 1.58 3.62 -9.15
CA LEU A 239 0.57 3.31 -10.15
C LEU A 239 1.10 2.20 -11.07
N PRO A 240 0.27 1.21 -11.46
CA PRO A 240 0.71 0.16 -12.35
C PRO A 240 1.21 0.74 -13.66
N ASP A 241 2.42 0.37 -14.07
CA ASP A 241 3.00 0.80 -15.34
C ASP A 241 2.21 0.17 -16.50
N ARG A 242 1.26 0.94 -17.00
CA ARG A 242 0.48 0.63 -18.19
C ARG A 242 0.98 1.61 -19.22
N GLY A 243 1.50 1.11 -20.35
CA GLY A 243 2.01 1.96 -21.43
C GLY A 243 1.12 3.17 -21.71
N LEU A 244 1.75 4.30 -22.03
CA LEU A 244 1.17 5.65 -21.97
C LEU A 244 -0.27 5.77 -22.52
N LEU A 245 -0.53 5.20 -23.71
CA LEU A 245 -1.86 5.24 -24.34
C LEU A 245 -2.95 4.51 -23.53
N ARG A 246 -2.62 3.35 -22.95
CA ARG A 246 -3.57 2.56 -22.14
C ARG A 246 -3.87 3.24 -20.81
N SER A 247 -2.87 3.88 -20.23
CA SER A 247 -3.04 4.69 -19.01
C SER A 247 -3.93 5.91 -19.27
N LEU A 248 -3.68 6.64 -20.36
CA LEU A 248 -4.51 7.78 -20.77
C LEU A 248 -5.96 7.36 -21.04
N TRP A 249 -6.19 6.30 -21.83
CA TRP A 249 -7.53 5.84 -22.14
C TRP A 249 -8.27 5.33 -20.90
N GLY A 250 -7.57 4.59 -20.02
CA GLY A 250 -8.11 4.16 -18.74
C GLY A 250 -8.55 5.35 -17.87
N SER A 251 -7.72 6.38 -17.79
CA SER A 251 -8.02 7.61 -17.04
C SER A 251 -9.23 8.34 -17.59
N VAL A 252 -9.38 8.42 -18.92
CA VAL A 252 -10.57 8.99 -19.58
C VAL A 252 -11.82 8.15 -19.26
N CYS A 253 -11.75 6.82 -19.36
CA CYS A 253 -12.90 5.97 -19.00
C CYS A 253 -13.34 6.18 -17.54
N VAL A 254 -12.39 6.38 -16.63
CA VAL A 254 -12.68 6.66 -15.21
C VAL A 254 -13.28 8.05 -15.01
N ALA A 255 -12.69 9.08 -15.60
CA ALA A 255 -13.17 10.46 -15.59
C ALA A 255 -14.64 10.58 -16.02
N PHE A 256 -15.00 9.89 -17.11
CA PHE A 256 -16.35 9.87 -17.68
C PHE A 256 -17.26 8.83 -17.03
N ARG A 257 -16.82 8.18 -15.94
CA ARG A 257 -17.56 7.16 -15.19
C ARG A 257 -18.01 5.94 -16.04
N ALA A 258 -17.26 5.64 -17.09
CA ALA A 258 -17.46 4.45 -17.93
C ALA A 258 -16.82 3.19 -17.35
N ALA A 259 -15.84 3.34 -16.45
CA ALA A 259 -15.24 2.26 -15.67
C ALA A 259 -14.70 2.80 -14.33
N PRO A 260 -14.64 2.00 -13.26
CA PRO A 260 -13.96 2.41 -12.03
C PRO A 260 -12.45 2.23 -12.12
N MET A 261 -11.71 2.98 -11.30
CA MET A 261 -10.29 2.74 -11.07
C MET A 261 -10.13 1.69 -9.97
N GLN A 262 -9.53 0.55 -10.30
CA GLN A 262 -9.22 -0.49 -9.32
C GLN A 262 -7.77 -0.35 -8.86
N ILE A 263 -7.57 -0.32 -7.54
CA ILE A 263 -6.27 -0.28 -6.89
C ILE A 263 -6.17 -1.49 -5.96
N GLU A 264 -4.99 -2.11 -5.94
CA GLU A 264 -4.66 -3.15 -4.97
C GLU A 264 -4.11 -2.50 -3.71
N LEU A 265 -4.63 -2.93 -2.57
CA LEU A 265 -4.21 -2.45 -1.26
C LEU A 265 -3.41 -3.56 -0.58
N PRO A 266 -2.25 -3.23 0.01
CA PRO A 266 -1.50 -4.21 0.79
C PRO A 266 -2.33 -4.65 1.99
N THR A 267 -2.38 -5.96 2.22
CA THR A 267 -3.01 -6.57 3.40
C THR A 267 -1.93 -7.15 4.28
N HIS A 268 -1.77 -6.64 5.51
CA HIS A 268 -0.67 -7.07 6.37
C HIS A 268 -1.18 -8.17 7.31
N MET A 269 -0.63 -9.37 7.13
CA MET A 269 -0.83 -10.49 8.05
C MET A 269 -2.32 -10.80 8.34
N PRO A 270 -3.17 -10.96 7.31
CA PRO A 270 -4.61 -11.12 7.50
C PRO A 270 -4.98 -12.40 8.28
N THR A 271 -4.11 -13.41 8.28
CA THR A 271 -4.29 -14.70 8.97
C THR A 271 -3.88 -14.69 10.44
N ASP A 272 -3.07 -13.72 10.84
CA ASP A 272 -2.34 -13.74 12.12
C ASP A 272 -3.09 -12.99 13.22
N ALA A 273 -4.41 -12.95 13.09
CA ALA A 273 -5.36 -12.41 14.04
C ALA A 273 -6.65 -13.23 13.99
N LYS A 274 -7.43 -13.21 15.08
CA LYS A 274 -8.76 -13.83 15.07
C LYS A 274 -9.72 -13.10 14.12
N SER A 275 -9.57 -11.79 13.96
CA SER A 275 -10.35 -10.96 13.05
C SER A 275 -9.47 -9.93 12.34
N TYR A 276 -9.74 -9.69 11.06
CA TYR A 276 -9.04 -8.71 10.23
C TYR A 276 -10.02 -7.67 9.69
N HIS A 277 -9.66 -6.40 9.84
CA HIS A 277 -10.40 -5.25 9.35
C HIS A 277 -9.52 -4.43 8.42
N LEU A 278 -10.09 -3.97 7.32
CA LEU A 278 -9.46 -3.04 6.39
C LEU A 278 -10.33 -1.80 6.24
N GLU A 279 -9.72 -0.64 6.43
CA GLU A 279 -10.30 0.67 6.25
C GLU A 279 -9.57 1.38 5.11
N PHE A 280 -10.34 2.02 4.24
CA PHE A 280 -9.81 2.87 3.18
C PHE A 280 -10.44 4.25 3.27
N HIS A 281 -9.61 5.25 3.51
CA HIS A 281 -10.02 6.65 3.48
C HIS A 281 -10.03 7.14 2.04
N THR A 282 -11.21 7.49 1.54
CA THR A 282 -11.36 7.99 0.19
C THR A 282 -10.65 9.35 0.06
N PRO A 283 -9.77 9.54 -0.94
CA PRO A 283 -9.22 10.85 -1.22
C PRO A 283 -10.34 11.88 -1.47
N PRO A 284 -10.13 13.16 -1.15
CA PRO A 284 -11.05 14.21 -1.53
C PRO A 284 -11.37 14.17 -3.04
N GLU A 285 -12.59 14.57 -3.39
CA GLU A 285 -13.10 14.58 -4.78
C GLU A 285 -13.33 13.21 -5.44
N LEU A 286 -13.11 12.10 -4.73
CA LEU A 286 -13.46 10.75 -5.19
C LEU A 286 -14.51 10.12 -4.28
N ASP A 287 -15.20 9.10 -4.77
CA ASP A 287 -16.04 8.22 -3.96
C ASP A 287 -15.52 6.77 -4.06
N THR A 288 -15.55 6.02 -2.96
CA THR A 288 -15.28 4.57 -2.98
C THR A 288 -16.52 3.84 -3.49
N GLN A 289 -16.43 3.23 -4.67
CA GLN A 289 -17.51 2.39 -5.20
C GLN A 289 -17.62 1.07 -4.43
N GLU A 290 -16.48 0.45 -4.18
CA GLU A 290 -16.39 -0.88 -3.55
C GLU A 290 -15.03 -1.04 -2.87
N LEU A 291 -15.01 -1.55 -1.64
CA LEU A 291 -13.82 -2.10 -0.99
C LEU A 291 -14.05 -3.59 -0.76
N SER A 292 -13.12 -4.44 -1.19
CA SER A 292 -13.26 -5.90 -1.08
C SER A 292 -11.99 -6.58 -0.57
N LEU A 293 -12.19 -7.61 0.23
CA LEU A 293 -11.13 -8.50 0.69
C LEU A 293 -11.01 -9.74 -0.22
N PRO A 294 -9.80 -10.33 -0.32
CA PRO A 294 -9.62 -11.60 -1.01
C PRO A 294 -10.44 -12.71 -0.32
N VAL A 295 -10.81 -13.74 -1.09
CA VAL A 295 -11.56 -14.89 -0.57
C VAL A 295 -10.64 -16.10 -0.49
N ASP A 296 -10.76 -16.81 0.62
CA ASP A 296 -10.10 -18.08 0.87
C ASP A 296 -10.36 -19.08 -0.28
N SER A 297 -9.30 -19.74 -0.76
CA SER A 297 -9.31 -20.75 -1.79
C SER A 297 -10.42 -21.79 -1.59
N LYS A 298 -10.66 -22.20 -0.35
CA LYS A 298 -11.69 -23.21 0.01
C LYS A 298 -13.12 -22.72 -0.21
N ASN A 299 -13.33 -21.41 -0.21
CA ASN A 299 -14.65 -20.79 -0.43
C ASN A 299 -14.91 -20.42 -1.89
N LYS A 300 -14.00 -20.71 -2.83
CA LYS A 300 -14.18 -20.45 -4.28
C LYS A 300 -15.40 -21.14 -4.92
N GLY A 301 -16.09 -22.04 -4.22
CA GLY A 301 -17.31 -22.71 -4.68
C GLY A 301 -18.59 -22.37 -3.89
N HIS A 302 -18.47 -21.73 -2.73
CA HIS A 302 -19.64 -21.34 -1.93
C HIS A 302 -20.00 -19.89 -2.26
N ARG A 303 -21.27 -19.64 -2.59
CA ARG A 303 -21.84 -18.30 -2.85
C ARG A 303 -21.89 -17.41 -1.58
N VAL A 304 -20.90 -17.50 -0.71
CA VAL A 304 -20.73 -16.53 0.36
C VAL A 304 -20.22 -15.26 -0.30
N GLY A 305 -21.01 -14.19 -0.26
CA GLY A 305 -20.62 -12.90 -0.84
C GLY A 305 -19.26 -12.49 -0.31
N TYR A 306 -18.40 -11.98 -1.20
CA TYR A 306 -17.14 -11.34 -0.83
C TYR A 306 -17.41 -10.34 0.31
N PRO A 307 -16.62 -10.34 1.40
CA PRO A 307 -16.65 -9.23 2.34
C PRO A 307 -16.41 -7.96 1.52
N THR A 308 -17.46 -7.15 1.39
CA THR A 308 -17.51 -6.01 0.49
C THR A 308 -18.22 -4.88 1.18
N ASP A 309 -17.67 -3.68 1.05
CA ASP A 309 -18.35 -2.44 1.40
C ASP A 309 -18.60 -1.65 0.11
N SER A 310 -19.87 -1.38 -0.16
CA SER A 310 -20.35 -0.57 -1.28
C SER A 310 -21.18 0.63 -0.81
N SER A 311 -21.03 1.03 0.45
CA SER A 311 -21.77 2.13 1.09
C SER A 311 -21.47 3.50 0.50
N ARG A 312 -20.36 3.66 -0.24
CA ARG A 312 -19.89 4.94 -0.82
C ARG A 312 -19.69 6.04 0.22
N THR A 313 -19.37 5.65 1.45
CA THR A 313 -19.01 6.56 2.52
C THR A 313 -17.55 7.02 2.36
N PRO A 314 -17.14 8.15 2.98
CA PRO A 314 -15.75 8.63 2.93
C PRO A 314 -14.72 7.66 3.51
N ILE A 315 -15.17 6.70 4.33
CA ILE A 315 -14.35 5.67 4.94
C ILE A 315 -15.02 4.33 4.65
N ALA A 316 -14.51 3.64 3.63
CA ALA A 316 -14.97 2.28 3.35
C ALA A 316 -14.31 1.33 4.34
N HIS A 317 -15.07 0.38 4.88
CA HIS A 317 -14.59 -0.56 5.88
C HIS A 317 -15.11 -1.97 5.61
N VAL A 318 -14.21 -2.95 5.68
CA VAL A 318 -14.54 -4.35 5.46
C VAL A 318 -13.84 -5.21 6.50
N HIS A 319 -14.48 -6.29 6.93
CA HIS A 319 -13.89 -7.21 7.90
C HIS A 319 -14.11 -8.66 7.48
N SER A 320 -13.17 -9.53 7.86
CA SER A 320 -13.23 -10.96 7.58
C SER A 320 -12.44 -11.76 8.61
N HIS A 321 -12.65 -13.07 8.59
CA HIS A 321 -11.88 -14.06 9.32
C HIS A 321 -11.14 -14.94 8.31
N PHE A 322 -9.83 -15.06 8.45
CA PHE A 322 -9.00 -15.84 7.54
C PHE A 322 -8.50 -17.11 8.21
N SER A 323 -8.58 -18.23 7.48
CA SER A 323 -8.08 -19.55 7.87
C SER A 323 -6.82 -19.96 7.10
N GLU A 324 -6.61 -19.43 5.91
CA GLU A 324 -5.49 -19.74 5.03
C GLU A 324 -4.75 -18.47 4.61
N ILE A 325 -3.47 -18.60 4.25
CA ILE A 325 -2.68 -17.50 3.71
C ILE A 325 -3.30 -17.06 2.37
N MET A 326 -3.58 -15.76 2.25
CA MET A 326 -4.16 -15.19 1.04
C MET A 326 -3.09 -15.00 -0.03
N THR A 327 -3.37 -15.42 -1.26
CA THR A 327 -2.47 -15.24 -2.41
C THR A 327 -2.76 -13.95 -3.21
N THR A 328 -3.78 -13.19 -2.81
CA THR A 328 -4.21 -11.98 -3.52
C THR A 328 -4.46 -10.86 -2.54
N ASN A 329 -4.09 -9.64 -2.93
CA ASN A 329 -4.30 -8.42 -2.16
C ASN A 329 -5.77 -7.98 -2.12
N ALA A 330 -6.11 -7.13 -1.15
CA ALA A 330 -7.39 -6.43 -1.11
C ALA A 330 -7.52 -5.45 -2.28
N LYS A 331 -8.76 -5.10 -2.63
CA LYS A 331 -9.05 -4.25 -3.80
C LYS A 331 -9.98 -3.13 -3.41
N VAL A 332 -9.67 -1.93 -3.87
CA VAL A 332 -10.58 -0.78 -3.80
C VAL A 332 -10.91 -0.29 -5.20
N LYS A 333 -12.19 -0.04 -5.45
CA LYS A 333 -12.70 0.58 -6.68
C LYS A 333 -13.10 2.01 -6.36
N LEU A 334 -12.47 2.96 -7.05
CA LEU A 334 -12.74 4.38 -6.94
C LEU A 334 -13.52 4.88 -8.16
N GLU A 335 -14.46 5.80 -7.93
CA GLU A 335 -15.20 6.49 -8.99
C GLU A 335 -15.17 8.01 -8.81
N VAL A 336 -15.25 8.74 -9.92
CA VAL A 336 -15.42 10.20 -9.91
C VAL A 336 -16.87 10.52 -9.54
N PRO A 337 -17.16 11.27 -8.48
CA PRO A 337 -18.52 11.50 -8.01
C PRO A 337 -19.29 12.45 -8.93
N LYS A 338 -20.64 12.39 -8.91
CA LYS A 338 -21.51 13.29 -9.71
C LYS A 338 -21.66 14.67 -9.07
N ARG A 339 -20.55 15.26 -8.62
CA ARG A 339 -20.44 16.57 -7.97
C ARG A 339 -19.07 17.17 -8.29
N GLY A 340 -18.83 18.41 -7.88
CA GLY A 340 -17.56 19.08 -8.11
C GLY A 340 -17.23 19.18 -9.60
N ILE A 341 -16.00 18.82 -9.97
CA ILE A 341 -15.48 19.02 -11.34
C ILE A 341 -16.29 18.30 -12.42
N TRP A 342 -16.93 17.17 -12.10
CA TRP A 342 -17.76 16.46 -13.07
C TRP A 342 -18.97 17.30 -13.51
N VAL A 343 -19.64 17.94 -12.55
CA VAL A 343 -20.78 18.83 -12.83
C VAL A 343 -20.30 20.10 -13.53
N THR A 344 -19.16 20.66 -13.11
CA THR A 344 -18.53 21.80 -13.79
C THR A 344 -18.23 21.48 -15.26
N ALA A 345 -17.63 20.33 -15.54
CA ALA A 345 -17.35 19.89 -16.91
C ALA A 345 -18.63 19.73 -17.73
N LEU A 346 -19.67 19.14 -17.15
CA LEU A 346 -20.96 18.97 -17.82
C LEU A 346 -21.61 20.33 -18.15
N LEU A 347 -21.74 21.21 -17.16
CA LEU A 347 -22.41 22.50 -17.32
C LEU A 347 -21.65 23.44 -18.25
N SER A 348 -20.32 23.53 -18.10
CA SER A 348 -19.49 24.38 -18.95
C SER A 348 -19.53 23.94 -20.42
N ASN A 349 -19.48 22.63 -20.69
CA ASN A 349 -19.60 22.14 -22.06
C ASN A 349 -21.04 22.25 -22.60
N ALA A 350 -22.06 22.04 -21.78
CA ALA A 350 -23.45 22.24 -22.20
C ALA A 350 -23.73 23.71 -22.58
N LEU A 351 -23.26 24.65 -21.76
CA LEU A 351 -23.36 26.08 -22.04
C LEU A 351 -22.59 26.45 -23.31
N THR A 352 -21.36 25.96 -23.44
CA THR A 352 -20.51 26.23 -24.63
C THR A 352 -21.15 25.68 -25.90
N ALA A 353 -21.63 24.43 -25.87
CA ALA A 353 -22.38 23.85 -26.99
C ALA A 353 -23.60 24.69 -27.34
N GLY A 354 -24.38 25.12 -26.33
CA GLY A 354 -25.54 25.99 -26.51
C GLY A 354 -25.18 27.31 -27.20
N ILE A 355 -24.12 27.99 -26.75
CA ILE A 355 -23.65 29.25 -27.34
C ILE A 355 -23.26 29.05 -28.82
N PHE A 356 -22.43 28.05 -29.13
CA PHE A 356 -22.01 27.79 -30.51
C PHE A 356 -23.19 27.38 -31.41
N ILE A 357 -24.08 26.51 -30.93
CA ILE A 357 -25.25 26.06 -31.69
C ILE A 357 -26.19 27.24 -31.96
N LEU A 358 -26.50 28.06 -30.95
CA LEU A 358 -27.33 29.25 -31.13
C LEU A 358 -26.69 30.24 -32.11
N ALA A 359 -25.37 30.43 -32.03
CA ALA A 359 -24.65 31.32 -32.94
C ALA A 359 -24.64 30.81 -34.40
N LEU A 360 -24.72 29.49 -34.61
CA LEU A 360 -24.82 28.89 -35.94
C LEU A 360 -26.26 28.85 -36.49
N LEU A 361 -27.26 28.62 -35.64
CA LEU A 361 -28.66 28.44 -36.05
C LEU A 361 -29.44 29.75 -36.19
N LEU A 362 -29.12 30.77 -35.39
CA LEU A 362 -29.86 32.03 -35.42
C LEU A 362 -29.42 32.90 -36.60
N PRO A 363 -30.33 33.25 -37.53
CA PRO A 363 -29.99 34.10 -38.67
C PRO A 363 -29.57 35.50 -38.17
N ASN A 364 -28.56 36.09 -38.82
CA ASN A 364 -28.02 37.43 -38.54
C ASN A 364 -27.34 37.63 -37.18
N VAL A 365 -27.20 36.61 -36.33
CA VAL A 365 -26.51 36.74 -35.02
C VAL A 365 -25.03 37.03 -35.20
N THR A 366 -24.38 36.43 -36.19
CA THR A 366 -22.98 36.71 -36.55
C THR A 366 -22.77 38.19 -36.88
N ASP A 367 -23.68 38.77 -37.66
CA ASP A 367 -23.63 40.17 -38.09
C ASP A 367 -24.02 41.13 -36.95
N ALA A 368 -24.99 40.76 -36.11
CA ALA A 368 -25.39 41.53 -34.93
C ALA A 368 -24.28 41.54 -33.85
N LEU A 369 -23.63 40.41 -33.59
CA LEU A 369 -22.52 40.32 -32.63
C LEU A 369 -21.32 41.14 -33.09
N ARG A 370 -21.05 41.21 -34.39
CA ARG A 370 -19.99 42.05 -34.98
C ARG A 370 -20.33 43.54 -34.99
N SER A 371 -21.57 43.90 -35.32
CA SER A 371 -21.96 45.31 -35.54
C SER A 371 -22.37 46.04 -34.25
N VAL A 372 -22.97 45.36 -33.28
CA VAL A 372 -23.53 45.96 -32.06
C VAL A 372 -22.79 45.50 -30.79
N GLY A 373 -22.35 44.25 -30.75
CA GLY A 373 -21.80 43.61 -29.54
C GLY A 373 -20.28 43.73 -29.34
N GLY A 374 -19.50 43.83 -30.43
CA GLY A 374 -18.05 44.06 -30.48
C GLY A 374 -17.26 43.63 -29.23
N ASN A 375 -16.84 44.61 -28.44
CA ASN A 375 -15.99 44.40 -27.26
C ASN A 375 -16.75 43.85 -26.04
N ALA A 376 -18.04 44.16 -25.90
CA ALA A 376 -18.86 43.71 -24.76
C ALA A 376 -19.17 42.21 -24.84
N ALA A 377 -19.47 41.71 -26.05
CA ALA A 377 -19.68 40.28 -26.31
C ALA A 377 -18.39 39.48 -26.06
N ALA A 378 -17.24 40.01 -26.47
CA ALA A 378 -15.93 39.40 -26.22
C ALA A 378 -15.60 39.33 -24.71
N LEU A 379 -15.91 40.40 -23.95
CA LEU A 379 -15.69 40.44 -22.51
C LEU A 379 -16.59 39.43 -21.76
N MET A 380 -17.86 39.31 -22.15
CA MET A 380 -18.79 38.34 -21.55
C MET A 380 -18.39 36.89 -21.84
N LEU A 381 -17.73 36.62 -22.98
CA LEU A 381 -17.19 35.29 -23.30
C LEU A 381 -15.87 34.98 -22.58
N ALA A 382 -15.05 36.01 -22.31
CA ALA A 382 -13.78 35.85 -21.59
C ALA A 382 -13.97 35.57 -20.09
N ALA A 383 -15.01 36.13 -19.46
CA ALA A 383 -15.24 35.98 -18.02
C ALA A 383 -15.44 34.51 -17.56
N PRO A 384 -16.27 33.67 -18.20
CA PRO A 384 -16.36 32.24 -17.88
C PRO A 384 -15.04 31.50 -18.06
N ALA A 385 -14.25 31.88 -19.07
CA ALA A 385 -12.99 31.22 -19.37
C ALA A 385 -11.90 31.51 -18.32
N VAL A 386 -11.85 32.75 -17.81
CA VAL A 386 -10.98 33.12 -16.69
C VAL A 386 -11.41 32.40 -15.41
N PHE A 387 -12.70 32.37 -15.08
CA PHE A 387 -13.20 31.68 -13.89
C PHE A 387 -12.83 30.19 -13.90
N VAL A 388 -12.97 29.54 -15.05
CA VAL A 388 -12.60 28.14 -15.27
C VAL A 388 -11.10 27.89 -15.04
N SER A 389 -10.22 28.82 -15.43
CA SER A 389 -8.77 28.65 -15.28
C SER A 389 -8.29 28.55 -13.83
N PHE A 390 -9.01 29.17 -12.88
CA PHE A 390 -8.68 29.12 -11.45
C PHE A 390 -8.98 27.76 -10.79
N LEU A 391 -9.77 26.89 -11.42
CA LEU A 391 -10.18 25.60 -10.87
C LEU A 391 -9.19 24.45 -11.17
N ILE A 392 -8.04 24.74 -11.79
CA ILE A 392 -7.15 23.72 -12.37
C ILE A 392 -6.06 23.21 -11.40
N PHE A 393 -5.75 23.92 -10.30
CA PHE A 393 -4.54 23.62 -9.50
C PHE A 393 -4.77 23.34 -8.00
N PRO A 394 -5.32 22.19 -7.60
CA PRO A 394 -5.22 21.73 -6.23
C PRO A 394 -3.93 20.92 -6.01
N LYS A 395 -3.38 20.94 -4.79
CA LYS A 395 -2.38 19.95 -4.36
C LYS A 395 -3.13 18.66 -4.05
N GLU A 396 -2.86 17.60 -4.81
CA GLU A 396 -3.70 16.40 -4.77
C GLU A 396 -2.90 15.10 -4.67
N HIS A 397 -3.57 14.06 -4.18
CA HIS A 397 -3.07 12.70 -4.31
C HIS A 397 -3.02 12.27 -5.78
N ILE A 398 -2.08 11.38 -6.11
CA ILE A 398 -1.85 10.88 -7.47
C ILE A 398 -3.09 10.18 -8.07
N PHE A 399 -3.91 9.53 -7.24
CA PHE A 399 -5.19 8.95 -7.67
C PHE A 399 -6.14 10.03 -8.23
N VAL A 400 -6.30 11.13 -7.49
CA VAL A 400 -7.20 12.22 -7.86
C VAL A 400 -6.72 12.88 -9.14
N SER A 401 -5.43 13.22 -9.21
CA SER A 401 -4.83 13.82 -10.40
C SER A 401 -5.01 12.92 -11.64
N SER A 402 -4.70 11.62 -11.52
CA SER A 402 -4.88 10.66 -12.62
C SER A 402 -6.33 10.58 -13.11
N MET A 403 -7.30 10.53 -12.18
CA MET A 403 -8.73 10.36 -12.50
C MET A 403 -9.41 11.65 -12.97
N LEU A 404 -8.99 12.82 -12.48
CA LEU A 404 -9.67 14.10 -12.73
C LEU A 404 -8.99 14.97 -13.79
N ASN A 405 -7.71 14.76 -14.10
CA ASN A 405 -7.01 15.51 -15.14
C ASN A 405 -7.73 15.49 -16.51
N PRO A 406 -8.32 14.38 -16.98
CA PRO A 406 -9.09 14.42 -18.22
C PRO A 406 -10.27 15.40 -18.19
N LEU A 407 -10.97 15.52 -17.06
CA LEU A 407 -12.06 16.49 -16.89
C LEU A 407 -11.52 17.93 -16.86
N ARG A 408 -10.37 18.15 -16.22
CA ARG A 408 -9.69 19.47 -16.22
C ARG A 408 -9.28 19.89 -17.62
N ILE A 409 -8.71 18.97 -18.40
CA ILE A 409 -8.33 19.22 -19.79
C ILE A 409 -9.56 19.60 -20.62
N VAL A 410 -10.65 18.85 -20.49
CA VAL A 410 -11.92 19.14 -21.18
C VAL A 410 -12.46 20.52 -20.81
N VAL A 411 -12.42 20.87 -19.53
CA VAL A 411 -12.83 22.18 -19.02
C VAL A 411 -11.90 23.30 -19.54
N GLY A 412 -10.59 23.06 -19.62
CA GLY A 412 -9.62 23.98 -20.22
C GLY A 412 -9.81 24.17 -21.73
N ILE A 413 -10.10 23.10 -22.48
CA ILE A 413 -10.43 23.17 -23.90
C ILE A 413 -11.71 23.96 -24.11
N CYS A 414 -12.72 23.77 -23.26
CA CYS A 414 -13.96 24.55 -23.29
C CYS A 414 -13.69 26.06 -23.10
N ALA A 415 -12.83 26.43 -22.14
CA ALA A 415 -12.39 27.83 -21.98
C ALA A 415 -11.64 28.35 -23.22
N LEU A 416 -10.74 27.55 -23.79
CA LEU A 416 -10.01 27.91 -25.01
C LEU A 416 -10.95 28.13 -26.20
N LEU A 417 -11.95 27.28 -26.38
CA LEU A 417 -12.95 27.42 -27.45
C LEU A 417 -13.75 28.72 -27.32
N LEU A 418 -14.17 29.08 -26.10
CA LEU A 418 -14.85 30.36 -25.86
C LEU A 418 -13.94 31.57 -26.14
N PHE A 419 -12.65 31.48 -25.77
CA PHE A 419 -11.67 32.51 -26.13
C PHE A 419 -11.45 32.62 -27.64
N MET A 420 -11.35 31.48 -28.35
CA MET A 420 -11.23 31.47 -29.80
C MET A 420 -12.48 32.04 -30.47
N MET A 421 -13.68 31.78 -29.93
CA MET A 421 -14.93 32.38 -30.40
C MET A 421 -14.90 33.91 -30.23
N ALA A 422 -14.56 34.40 -29.04
CA ALA A 422 -14.43 35.83 -28.77
C ALA A 422 -13.38 36.49 -29.69
N GLY A 423 -12.21 35.88 -29.83
CA GLY A 423 -11.15 36.33 -30.72
C GLY A 423 -11.57 36.34 -32.19
N SER A 424 -12.35 35.35 -32.64
CA SER A 424 -12.87 35.30 -34.02
C SER A 424 -13.86 36.42 -34.34
N LEU A 425 -14.57 36.93 -33.31
CA LEU A 425 -15.47 38.08 -33.43
C LEU A 425 -14.69 39.40 -33.50
N VAL A 426 -13.75 39.61 -32.57
CA VAL A 426 -12.94 40.85 -32.50
C VAL A 426 -11.97 40.96 -33.68
N GLY A 427 -11.31 39.85 -34.04
CA GLY A 427 -10.35 39.79 -35.13
C GLY A 427 -10.97 39.74 -36.52
N GLY A 428 -12.30 39.70 -36.63
CA GLY A 428 -12.99 39.75 -37.93
C GLY A 428 -12.79 38.53 -38.83
N LEU A 429 -12.70 37.31 -38.27
CA LEU A 429 -12.39 36.09 -39.03
C LEU A 429 -13.35 35.84 -40.21
N GLU A 430 -12.85 35.58 -41.41
CA GLU A 430 -13.71 35.44 -42.60
C GLU A 430 -14.59 34.17 -42.61
N ARG A 431 -15.62 34.18 -43.47
CA ARG A 431 -16.79 33.29 -43.37
C ARG A 431 -16.59 31.79 -43.64
N PRO A 432 -15.54 31.23 -44.30
CA PRO A 432 -15.36 29.78 -44.22
C PRO A 432 -14.74 29.37 -42.88
N PHE A 433 -13.74 30.12 -42.40
CA PHE A 433 -12.98 29.78 -41.19
C PHE A 433 -13.80 30.01 -39.90
N LEU A 434 -14.66 31.03 -39.87
CA LEU A 434 -15.58 31.27 -38.76
C LEU A 434 -16.53 30.08 -38.55
N ILE A 435 -17.19 29.65 -39.61
CA ILE A 435 -18.17 28.55 -39.56
C ILE A 435 -17.48 27.26 -39.16
N LEU A 436 -16.28 26.99 -39.69
CA LEU A 436 -15.49 25.81 -39.34
C LEU A 436 -15.14 25.78 -37.85
N LEU A 437 -14.60 26.88 -37.32
CA LEU A 437 -14.26 27.01 -35.89
C LEU A 437 -15.49 26.79 -35.00
N TRP A 438 -16.60 27.41 -35.34
CA TRP A 438 -17.82 27.36 -34.52
C TRP A 438 -18.48 25.98 -34.58
N SER A 439 -18.47 25.35 -35.75
CA SER A 439 -18.97 23.97 -35.93
C SER A 439 -18.11 22.98 -35.14
N PHE A 440 -16.79 23.18 -35.14
CA PHE A 440 -15.88 22.38 -34.32
C PHE A 440 -16.15 22.57 -32.82
N GLY A 441 -16.32 23.80 -32.35
CA GLY A 441 -16.65 24.10 -30.96
C GLY A 441 -17.97 23.45 -30.52
N ALA A 442 -19.03 23.58 -31.34
CA ALA A 442 -20.31 22.92 -31.10
C ALA A 442 -20.18 21.40 -31.05
N GLY A 443 -19.53 20.80 -32.06
CA GLY A 443 -19.36 19.35 -32.18
C GLY A 443 -18.56 18.75 -31.02
N PHE A 444 -17.43 19.37 -30.66
CA PHE A 444 -16.60 18.92 -29.55
C PHE A 444 -17.35 18.98 -28.21
N SER A 445 -17.95 20.13 -27.87
CA SER A 445 -18.67 20.27 -26.60
C SER A 445 -19.89 19.36 -26.51
N LEU A 446 -20.63 19.16 -27.61
CA LEU A 446 -21.75 18.22 -27.65
C LEU A 446 -21.30 16.76 -27.47
N LEU A 447 -20.17 16.38 -28.08
CA LEU A 447 -19.59 15.05 -27.92
C LEU A 447 -19.18 14.80 -26.47
N VAL A 448 -18.55 15.77 -25.82
CA VAL A 448 -18.18 15.70 -24.40
C VAL A 448 -19.41 15.56 -23.50
N VAL A 449 -20.44 16.39 -23.69
CA VAL A 449 -21.69 16.30 -22.92
C VAL A 449 -22.33 14.93 -23.11
N SER A 450 -22.40 14.45 -24.34
CA SER A 450 -22.93 13.12 -24.66
C SER A 450 -22.14 12.02 -23.95
N ALA A 451 -20.81 12.10 -23.97
CA ALA A 451 -19.93 11.16 -23.29
C ALA A 451 -20.11 11.20 -21.76
N LEU A 452 -20.26 12.37 -21.15
CA LEU A 452 -20.50 12.51 -19.70
C LEU A 452 -21.86 11.92 -19.31
N VAL A 453 -22.90 12.11 -20.13
CA VAL A 453 -24.24 11.57 -19.86
C VAL A 453 -24.31 10.06 -20.10
N LEU A 454 -23.70 9.56 -21.19
CA LEU A 454 -23.74 8.15 -21.58
C LEU A 454 -22.72 7.28 -20.83
N GLY A 455 -21.59 7.84 -20.41
CA GLY A 455 -20.52 7.11 -19.71
C GLY A 455 -21.02 6.30 -18.49
N PRO A 456 -21.78 6.91 -17.56
CA PRO A 456 -22.39 6.17 -16.44
C PRO A 456 -23.33 5.04 -16.84
N LEU A 457 -23.98 5.13 -18.01
CA LEU A 457 -24.86 4.07 -18.52
C LEU A 457 -24.04 2.91 -19.09
N LEU A 458 -22.98 3.23 -19.83
CA LEU A 458 -22.03 2.25 -20.35
C LEU A 458 -21.34 1.49 -19.20
N GLY A 459 -20.90 2.18 -18.15
CA GLY A 459 -20.28 1.55 -16.99
C GLY A 459 -21.21 0.52 -16.33
N LYS A 460 -22.48 0.90 -16.09
CA LYS A 460 -23.51 -0.03 -15.56
C LYS A 460 -23.76 -1.22 -16.48
N PHE A 461 -23.70 -1.02 -17.80
CA PHE A 461 -23.87 -2.09 -18.78
C PHE A 461 -22.69 -3.08 -18.74
N PHE A 462 -21.45 -2.59 -18.69
CA PHE A 462 -20.26 -3.43 -18.59
C PHE A 462 -20.17 -4.19 -17.25
N GLU A 463 -20.55 -3.55 -16.14
CA GLU A 463 -20.66 -4.23 -14.84
C GLU A 463 -21.66 -5.39 -14.89
N ARG A 464 -22.84 -5.19 -15.50
CA ARG A 464 -23.84 -6.25 -15.66
C ARG A 464 -23.36 -7.40 -16.54
N LEU A 465 -22.52 -7.12 -17.54
CA LEU A 465 -21.93 -8.14 -18.40
C LEU A 465 -20.86 -8.96 -17.67
N HIS A 466 -20.01 -8.34 -16.85
CA HIS A 466 -19.01 -9.04 -16.03
C HIS A 466 -19.63 -9.85 -14.88
N LEU A 467 -20.82 -9.45 -14.40
CA LEU A 467 -21.58 -10.19 -13.40
C LEU A 467 -22.39 -11.37 -13.97
N ARG A 468 -22.46 -11.56 -15.30
CA ARG A 468 -22.95 -12.81 -15.87
C ARG A 468 -21.81 -13.82 -15.85
N PRO A 469 -21.86 -14.89 -15.02
CA PRO A 469 -20.90 -15.97 -15.15
C PRO A 469 -20.97 -16.49 -16.58
N SER A 470 -19.80 -16.69 -17.19
CA SER A 470 -19.69 -17.38 -18.48
C SER A 470 -20.34 -18.75 -18.34
N THR A 471 -21.61 -18.87 -18.72
CA THR A 471 -22.29 -20.14 -18.95
C THR A 471 -21.77 -20.69 -20.27
N LYS A 472 -20.53 -21.19 -20.25
CA LYS A 472 -20.06 -22.11 -21.26
C LYS A 472 -19.57 -23.35 -20.52
N ASN A 473 -20.44 -24.36 -20.59
CA ASN A 473 -20.13 -25.76 -20.37
C ASN A 473 -18.99 -26.21 -21.28
#